data_AF-A0A9P0DYV2-F1
#
_entry.id   AF-A0A9P0DYV2-F1
#
_cell.length_a   1.000
_cell.length_b   1.000
_cell.length_c   1.000
_cell.angle_alpha   90.00
_cell.angle_beta   90.00
_cell.angle_gamma   90.00
#
_symmetry.space_group_name_H-M   'P 1'
#
loop_
_entity.id
_entity.type
_entity.pdbx_description
1 polymer ?
#
loop_
_entity_poly.entity_id
_entity_poly.type
_entity_poly.pdbx_seq_one_letter_code
_entity_poly.pdbx_strand_id
1 'polypeptide(L)'
;MEFFGLTSYGSSSPIKDMMRSDYQEPEKPPQNILDVENKFGYTLSERIKELDCYIGFTDGYAYRSWDRLTRMRRKSVLKPVGPTDMYKYPGINSMDYGWWNSDPDLSRDWYKPRVFHSQMTSEMSRFYNHCLKVDKYFKN
;
A
#
# COMPACT_ATOMS: atom_id res chain seq x y z
N MET A 1 9.41 -27.76 -28.14
CA MET A 1 9.85 -27.07 -26.90
C MET A 1 10.11 -25.62 -27.27
N GLU A 2 9.17 -24.73 -27.00
CA GLU A 2 9.34 -23.29 -27.20
C GLU A 2 10.20 -22.75 -26.06
N PHE A 3 11.52 -22.67 -26.28
CA PHE A 3 12.50 -22.41 -25.21
C PHE A 3 12.74 -20.90 -24.94
N PHE A 4 12.05 -19.98 -25.61
CA PHE A 4 12.33 -18.53 -25.47
C PHE A 4 11.12 -17.61 -25.72
N GLY A 5 9.93 -17.92 -25.21
CA GLY A 5 8.81 -16.96 -25.14
C GLY A 5 8.28 -16.41 -26.48
N LEU A 6 8.82 -16.86 -27.61
CA LEU A 6 8.31 -16.64 -28.96
C LEU A 6 7.25 -17.71 -29.21
N THR A 7 6.01 -17.39 -28.85
CA THR A 7 4.85 -18.16 -29.31
C THR A 7 4.55 -17.77 -30.75
N SER A 8 3.78 -18.59 -31.48
CA SER A 8 3.28 -18.24 -32.83
C SER A 8 2.53 -16.90 -32.90
N TYR A 9 2.12 -16.35 -31.75
CA TYR A 9 1.43 -15.07 -31.59
C TYR A 9 2.33 -13.93 -31.10
N GLY A 10 3.64 -14.15 -30.99
CA GLY A 10 4.63 -13.16 -30.56
C GLY A 10 5.20 -13.39 -29.15
N SER A 11 5.84 -12.35 -28.61
CA SER A 11 6.45 -12.37 -27.28
C SER A 11 5.39 -12.23 -26.19
N SER A 12 5.29 -13.23 -25.29
CA SER A 12 4.37 -13.13 -24.15
C SER A 12 4.85 -12.03 -23.19
N SER A 13 3.96 -11.12 -22.81
CA SER A 13 4.24 -10.10 -21.81
C SER A 13 3.57 -10.48 -20.48
N PRO A 14 4.24 -11.26 -19.60
CA PRO A 14 3.59 -11.82 -18.42
C PRO A 14 3.00 -10.76 -17.47
N ILE A 15 3.59 -9.56 -17.44
CA ILE A 15 3.07 -8.43 -16.65
C ILE A 15 1.75 -7.91 -17.22
N LYS A 16 1.62 -7.84 -18.55
CA LYS A 16 0.38 -7.39 -19.21
C LYS A 16 -0.72 -8.42 -19.03
N ASP A 17 -0.39 -9.70 -19.10
CA ASP A 17 -1.35 -10.79 -18.93
C ASP A 17 -1.94 -10.82 -17.51
N MET A 18 -1.13 -10.47 -16.52
CA MET A 18 -1.52 -10.36 -15.12
C MET A 18 -2.42 -9.14 -14.84
N MET A 19 -2.29 -8.06 -15.61
CA MET A 19 -3.08 -6.86 -15.40
C MET A 19 -4.57 -7.09 -15.64
N ARG A 20 -5.42 -6.47 -14.81
CA ARG A 20 -6.85 -6.43 -15.07
C ARG A 20 -7.13 -5.57 -16.29
N SER A 21 -8.13 -5.96 -17.07
CA SER A 21 -8.52 -5.24 -18.30
C SER A 21 -9.26 -3.94 -18.03
N ASP A 22 -9.86 -3.80 -16.85
CA ASP A 22 -10.58 -2.61 -16.38
C ASP A 22 -9.66 -1.58 -15.72
N TYR A 23 -8.44 -1.97 -15.35
CA TYR A 23 -7.47 -1.07 -14.71
C TYR A 23 -6.62 -0.32 -15.72
N GLN A 24 -6.66 1.01 -15.67
CA GLN A 24 -5.81 1.89 -16.47
C GLN A 24 -5.09 2.90 -15.57
N GLU A 25 -3.75 2.89 -15.62
CA GLU A 25 -2.95 3.90 -14.92
C GLU A 25 -3.06 5.27 -15.61
N PRO A 26 -3.04 6.36 -14.84
CA PRO A 26 -3.05 7.70 -15.40
C PRO A 26 -1.70 7.98 -16.10
N GLU A 27 -1.78 8.56 -17.30
CA GLU A 27 -0.58 8.80 -18.13
C GLU A 27 0.10 10.14 -17.85
N LYS A 28 -0.67 11.12 -17.36
CA LYS A 28 -0.19 12.48 -17.11
C LYS A 28 -0.60 12.95 -15.72
N PRO A 29 0.26 13.69 -15.01
CA PRO A 29 -0.11 14.31 -13.75
C PRO A 29 -1.27 15.28 -13.97
N PRO A 30 -2.09 15.53 -12.93
CA PRO A 30 -3.12 16.56 -13.01
C PRO A 30 -2.48 17.89 -13.39
N GLN A 31 -3.00 18.53 -14.46
CA GLN A 31 -2.42 19.75 -15.03
C GLN A 31 -2.56 20.96 -14.10
N ASN A 32 -3.59 20.95 -13.25
CA ASN A 32 -3.96 22.05 -12.38
C ASN A 32 -3.71 21.71 -10.93
N ILE A 33 -2.44 21.68 -10.52
CA ILE A 33 -2.06 21.48 -9.13
C ILE A 33 -2.39 22.73 -8.29
N LEU A 34 -2.42 23.90 -8.93
CA LEU A 34 -2.74 25.20 -8.31
C LEU A 34 -4.21 25.62 -8.52
N ASP A 35 -4.83 25.37 -9.68
CA ASP A 35 -6.19 25.87 -9.97
C ASP A 35 -7.34 25.13 -9.23
N VAL A 36 -7.05 24.21 -8.30
CA VAL A 36 -8.05 23.73 -7.32
C VAL A 36 -8.24 24.81 -6.24
N GLU A 37 -8.44 26.06 -6.65
CA GLU A 37 -8.40 27.23 -5.77
C GLU A 37 -9.64 27.36 -4.87
N ASN A 38 -10.74 26.65 -5.08
CA ASN A 38 -12.00 27.08 -4.44
C ASN A 38 -12.97 26.00 -3.92
N LYS A 39 -12.60 24.71 -3.84
CA LYS A 39 -13.58 23.68 -3.41
C LYS A 39 -13.50 23.22 -1.97
N PHE A 40 -12.35 23.36 -1.31
CA PHE A 40 -12.19 22.91 0.07
C PHE A 40 -11.20 23.84 0.75
N GLY A 41 -11.63 24.55 1.81
CA GLY A 41 -10.90 25.60 2.51
C GLY A 41 -9.66 25.13 3.29
N TYR A 42 -8.82 24.31 2.69
CA TYR A 42 -7.54 23.87 3.24
C TYR A 42 -6.49 24.96 3.04
N THR A 43 -5.63 25.14 4.05
CA THR A 43 -4.54 26.13 3.99
C THR A 43 -3.39 25.63 3.12
N LEU A 44 -2.64 26.55 2.51
CA LEU A 44 -1.47 26.21 1.68
C LEU A 44 -0.47 25.29 2.42
N SER A 45 -0.31 25.47 3.73
CA SER A 45 0.53 24.64 4.61
C SER A 45 0.11 23.18 4.66
N GLU A 46 -1.18 22.88 4.54
CA GLU A 46 -1.69 21.50 4.50
C GLU A 46 -1.40 20.86 3.15
N ARG A 47 -1.48 21.64 2.05
CA ARG A 47 -1.17 21.18 0.69
C ARG A 47 0.30 20.96 0.42
N ILE A 48 1.22 21.62 1.13
CA ILE A 48 2.67 21.38 1.00
C ILE A 48 3.03 19.91 1.28
N LYS A 49 2.20 19.16 2.01
CA LYS A 49 2.40 17.72 2.21
C LYS A 49 2.13 16.89 0.95
N GLU A 50 1.27 17.38 0.05
CA GLU A 50 0.85 16.75 -1.21
C GLU A 50 1.63 17.25 -2.43
N LEU A 51 2.44 18.30 -2.22
CA LEU A 51 3.17 19.02 -3.25
C LEU A 51 4.65 19.00 -2.91
N ASP A 52 5.42 18.33 -3.76
CA ASP A 52 6.85 18.23 -3.62
C ASP A 52 7.55 19.08 -4.68
N CYS A 53 8.49 19.92 -4.27
CA CYS A 53 9.21 20.82 -5.18
C CYS A 53 10.01 20.10 -6.28
N TYR A 54 10.35 18.82 -6.11
CA TYR A 54 11.12 18.03 -7.08
C TYR A 54 10.31 17.02 -7.87
N ILE A 55 9.09 16.69 -7.44
CA ILE A 55 8.23 15.66 -8.06
C ILE A 55 6.90 16.25 -8.56
N GLY A 56 6.49 17.41 -8.04
CA GLY A 56 5.14 17.95 -8.19
C GLY A 56 4.17 17.23 -7.26
N PHE A 57 3.02 16.81 -7.78
CA PHE A 57 1.98 16.13 -7.01
C PHE A 57 2.46 14.75 -6.50
N THR A 58 2.37 14.48 -5.19
CA THR A 58 2.80 13.22 -4.56
C THR A 58 1.66 12.22 -4.40
N ASP A 59 1.19 11.71 -5.53
CA ASP A 59 0.05 10.79 -5.62
C ASP A 59 0.42 9.30 -5.72
N GLY A 60 1.71 8.98 -5.69
CA GLY A 60 2.20 7.61 -5.83
C GLY A 60 2.14 7.04 -7.25
N TYR A 61 1.75 7.83 -8.27
CA TYR A 61 1.79 7.41 -9.68
C TYR A 61 3.08 7.87 -10.38
N ALA A 62 3.69 6.95 -11.13
CA ALA A 62 4.94 7.21 -11.83
C ALA A 62 4.78 7.89 -13.20
N TYR A 63 3.57 7.89 -13.79
CA TYR A 63 3.28 8.48 -15.10
C TYR A 63 4.25 8.05 -16.21
N ARG A 64 4.55 6.75 -16.26
CA ARG A 64 5.54 6.14 -17.20
C ARG A 64 6.97 6.72 -17.10
N SER A 65 7.30 7.44 -16.02
CA SER A 65 8.64 7.99 -15.78
C SER A 65 9.40 7.20 -14.72
N TRP A 66 10.54 6.62 -15.12
CA TRP A 66 11.42 5.88 -14.22
C TRP A 66 12.06 6.76 -13.15
N ASP A 67 12.44 7.98 -13.51
CA ASP A 67 13.03 8.95 -12.60
C ASP A 67 12.03 9.35 -11.51
N ARG A 68 10.78 9.61 -11.90
CA ARG A 68 9.70 9.87 -10.95
C ARG A 68 9.48 8.71 -9.99
N LEU A 69 9.39 7.47 -10.50
CA LEU A 69 9.26 6.27 -9.67
C LEU A 69 10.38 6.17 -8.64
N THR A 70 11.63 6.42 -9.06
CA THR A 70 12.80 6.35 -8.18
C THR A 70 12.74 7.40 -7.08
N ARG A 71 12.36 8.64 -7.42
CA ARG A 71 12.20 9.73 -6.44
C ARG A 71 11.06 9.46 -5.46
N MET A 72 9.93 8.92 -5.93
CA MET A 72 8.80 8.53 -5.07
C MET A 72 9.18 7.44 -4.07
N ARG A 73 9.92 6.41 -4.52
CA ARG A 73 10.43 5.36 -3.63
C ARG A 73 11.37 5.89 -2.56
N ARG A 74 12.26 6.83 -2.91
CA ARG A 74 13.15 7.49 -1.92
C ARG A 74 12.38 8.28 -0.86
N LYS A 75 11.19 8.77 -1.20
CA LYS A 75 10.30 9.50 -0.28
C LYS A 75 9.27 8.61 0.41
N SER A 76 9.34 7.29 0.19
CA SER A 76 8.39 6.32 0.72
C SER A 76 6.93 6.64 0.36
N VAL A 77 6.70 7.28 -0.79
CA VAL A 77 5.35 7.52 -1.31
C VAL A 77 4.85 6.22 -1.91
N LEU A 78 3.83 5.64 -1.29
CA LEU A 78 3.20 4.41 -1.73
C LEU A 78 2.20 4.68 -2.84
N LYS A 79 2.04 3.70 -3.73
CA LYS A 79 0.98 3.74 -4.73
C LYS A 79 -0.38 3.67 -4.01
N PRO A 80 -1.37 4.49 -4.40
CA PRO A 80 -2.66 4.56 -3.69
C PRO A 80 -3.55 3.33 -3.93
N VAL A 81 -3.25 2.56 -4.97
CA VAL A 81 -4.03 1.40 -5.40
C VAL A 81 -3.32 0.12 -4.99
N GLY A 82 -4.09 -0.85 -4.46
CA GLY A 82 -3.58 -2.13 -4.01
C GLY A 82 -3.28 -3.09 -5.17
N PRO A 83 -2.57 -4.20 -4.91
CA PRO A 83 -2.32 -5.23 -5.91
C PRO A 83 -3.60 -5.87 -6.48
N THR A 84 -4.64 -6.07 -5.66
CA THR A 84 -5.92 -6.71 -6.03
C THR A 84 -6.78 -5.87 -6.97
N ASP A 85 -6.59 -4.56 -6.95
CA ASP A 85 -7.28 -3.63 -7.83
C ASP A 85 -6.60 -3.52 -9.21
N MET A 86 -5.31 -3.86 -9.28
CA MET A 86 -4.49 -3.72 -10.50
C MET A 86 -4.30 -5.04 -11.24
N TYR A 87 -4.13 -6.15 -10.52
CA TYR A 87 -3.82 -7.46 -11.08
C TYR A 87 -4.99 -8.44 -10.90
N LYS A 88 -5.13 -9.36 -11.85
CA LYS A 88 -6.16 -10.43 -11.83
C LYS A 88 -5.82 -11.54 -10.84
N TYR A 89 -4.53 -11.82 -10.68
CA TYR A 89 -3.98 -12.89 -9.84
C TYR A 89 -2.60 -12.47 -9.31
N PRO A 90 -2.09 -13.10 -8.23
CA PRO A 90 -0.76 -12.81 -7.73
C PRO A 90 0.29 -13.39 -8.67
N GLY A 91 1.06 -12.56 -9.37
CA GLY A 91 2.10 -13.04 -10.29
C GLY A 91 3.42 -13.41 -9.63
N ILE A 92 3.59 -13.11 -8.33
CA ILE A 92 4.81 -13.39 -7.56
C ILE A 92 4.40 -13.92 -6.19
N ASN A 93 5.18 -14.85 -5.64
CA ASN A 93 4.93 -15.48 -4.33
C ASN A 93 4.77 -14.46 -3.18
N SER A 94 5.43 -13.31 -3.26
CA SER A 94 5.30 -12.25 -2.24
C SER A 94 3.93 -11.58 -2.24
N MET A 95 3.22 -11.58 -3.39
CA MET A 95 1.86 -11.05 -3.48
C MET A 95 0.84 -12.05 -2.94
N ASP A 96 1.11 -13.35 -3.09
CA ASP A 96 0.18 -14.43 -2.74
C ASP A 96 -0.18 -14.45 -1.24
N TYR A 97 0.80 -14.24 -0.36
CA TYR A 97 0.59 -14.25 1.09
C TYR A 97 -0.48 -13.25 1.57
N GLY A 98 -0.58 -12.09 0.92
CA GLY A 98 -1.54 -11.04 1.29
C GLY A 98 -2.75 -10.94 0.36
N TRP A 99 -2.81 -11.76 -0.69
CA TRP A 99 -3.77 -11.60 -1.79
C TRP A 99 -5.22 -11.75 -1.33
N TRP A 100 -5.47 -12.76 -0.49
CA TRP A 100 -6.79 -13.14 -0.02
C TRP A 100 -7.34 -12.24 1.09
N ASN A 101 -6.53 -11.34 1.65
CA ASN A 101 -6.99 -10.43 2.70
C ASN A 101 -8.01 -9.39 2.20
N SER A 102 -7.98 -9.08 0.90
CA SER A 102 -8.89 -8.12 0.27
C SER A 102 -10.09 -8.77 -0.42
N ASP A 103 -10.29 -10.08 -0.23
CA ASP A 103 -11.41 -10.80 -0.85
C ASP A 103 -12.74 -10.34 -0.21
N PRO A 104 -13.71 -9.82 -1.01
CA PRO A 104 -15.00 -9.41 -0.48
C PRO A 104 -15.77 -10.56 0.16
N ASP A 105 -15.55 -11.82 -0.26
CA ASP A 105 -16.22 -12.96 0.37
C ASP A 105 -15.66 -13.25 1.77
N LEU A 106 -14.40 -12.89 2.05
CA LEU A 106 -13.82 -12.97 3.40
C LEU A 106 -14.40 -11.92 4.37
N SER A 107 -15.02 -10.85 3.87
CA SER A 107 -15.71 -9.87 4.72
C SER A 107 -17.03 -10.38 5.31
N ARG A 108 -17.55 -11.49 4.78
CA ARG A 108 -18.75 -12.15 5.30
C ARG A 108 -18.39 -13.03 6.51
N ASP A 109 -19.39 -13.46 7.29
CA ASP A 109 -19.22 -14.43 8.40
C ASP A 109 -18.91 -15.85 7.88
N TRP A 110 -17.90 -16.01 7.04
CA TRP A 110 -17.49 -17.30 6.46
C TRP A 110 -16.84 -18.20 7.52
N TYR A 111 -16.23 -17.61 8.54
CA TYR A 111 -15.62 -18.32 9.66
C TYR A 111 -15.92 -17.60 10.97
N LYS A 112 -16.56 -18.32 11.91
CA LYS A 112 -16.70 -17.85 13.28
C LYS A 112 -15.48 -18.32 14.06
N PRO A 113 -14.57 -17.41 14.47
CA PRO A 113 -13.43 -17.82 15.26
C PRO A 113 -13.91 -18.45 16.57
N ARG A 114 -13.20 -19.48 17.02
CA ARG A 114 -13.36 -19.97 18.39
C ARG A 114 -13.13 -18.81 19.36
N VAL A 115 -13.84 -18.80 20.48
CA VAL A 115 -13.68 -17.78 21.51
C VAL A 115 -12.19 -17.66 21.85
N PHE A 116 -11.61 -16.51 21.51
CA PHE A 116 -10.22 -16.24 21.79
C PHE A 116 -10.11 -15.70 23.22
N HIS A 117 -9.53 -16.48 24.11
CA HIS A 117 -9.21 -16.04 25.46
C HIS A 117 -7.82 -15.40 25.44
N SER A 118 -7.75 -14.13 25.05
CA SER A 118 -6.50 -13.37 25.13
C SER A 118 -6.07 -13.24 26.58
N GLN A 119 -4.78 -13.51 26.86
CA GLN A 119 -4.22 -13.20 28.17
C GLN A 119 -4.06 -11.69 28.27
N MET A 120 -4.99 -11.04 28.97
CA MET A 120 -4.90 -9.63 29.27
C MET A 120 -3.81 -9.37 30.32
N THR A 121 -3.14 -8.22 30.20
CA THR A 121 -2.25 -7.76 31.27
C THR A 121 -3.07 -7.47 32.52
N SER A 122 -2.85 -8.25 33.58
CA SER A 122 -3.51 -8.02 34.86
C SER A 122 -3.09 -6.68 35.47
N GLU A 123 -3.93 -6.10 36.33
CA GLU A 123 -3.58 -4.88 37.06
C GLU A 123 -2.31 -5.06 37.90
N MET A 124 -2.13 -6.22 38.50
CA MET A 124 -0.92 -6.56 39.26
C MET A 124 0.32 -6.57 38.36
N SER A 125 0.21 -7.12 37.14
CA SER A 125 1.31 -7.09 36.17
C SER A 125 1.62 -5.66 35.73
N ARG A 126 0.61 -4.79 35.58
CA ARG A 126 0.80 -3.36 35.25
C ARG A 126 1.47 -2.61 36.41
N PHE A 127 1.03 -2.86 37.64
CA PHE A 127 1.61 -2.28 38.85
C PHE A 127 3.09 -2.71 39.02
N TYR A 128 3.37 -4.01 38.91
CA TYR A 128 4.74 -4.54 38.96
C TYR A 128 5.62 -3.89 37.88
N ASN A 129 5.13 -3.78 36.65
CA ASN A 129 5.84 -3.10 35.57
C ASN A 129 6.06 -1.60 35.84
N HIS A 130 5.13 -0.94 36.51
CA HIS A 130 5.29 0.45 36.93
C HIS A 130 6.38 0.59 37.99
N CYS A 131 6.37 -0.25 39.02
CA CYS A 131 7.39 -0.26 40.06
C CYS A 131 8.79 -0.54 39.50
N LEU A 132 8.93 -1.46 38.56
CA LEU A 132 10.20 -1.70 37.84
C LEU A 132 10.72 -0.48 37.04
N LYS A 133 9.82 0.39 36.56
CA LYS A 133 10.20 1.61 35.84
C LYS A 133 10.64 2.72 36.79
N VAL A 134 10.05 2.79 37.98
CA VAL A 134 10.29 3.85 38.96
C VAL A 134 11.51 3.55 39.82
N ASP A 135 11.68 2.30 40.26
CA ASP A 135 12.78 1.90 41.14
C ASP A 135 13.66 0.83 40.49
N LYS A 136 14.94 1.18 40.33
CA LYS A 136 15.98 0.33 39.74
C LYS A 136 16.29 -0.90 40.60
N TYR A 137 16.00 -0.86 41.90
CA TYR A 137 16.28 -1.94 42.85
C TYR A 137 15.07 -2.81 43.17
N PHE A 138 13.91 -2.55 42.56
CA PHE A 138 12.64 -3.26 42.83
C PHE A 138 12.67 -4.77 42.54
N LYS A 139 13.68 -5.25 41.82
CA LYS A 139 13.87 -6.68 41.49
C LYS A 139 14.63 -7.48 42.56
N ASN A 140 15.13 -6.83 43.61
CA ASN A 140 15.97 -7.43 44.63
C ASN A 140 15.19 -7.85 45.86
#